data_AF-F6Q7J8-F1
#
_entry.id   AF-F6Q7J8-F1
#
_cell.length_a   1.000
_cell.length_b   1.000
_cell.length_c   1.000
_cell.angle_alpha   90.00
_cell.angle_beta   90.00
_cell.angle_gamma   90.00
#
_symmetry.space_group_name_H-M   'P 1'
#
loop_
_entity.id
_entity.type
_entity.pdbx_description
1 polymer ?
#
loop_
_entity_poly.entity_id
_entity_poly.type
_entity_poly.pdbx_seq_one_letter_code
_entity_poly.pdbx_strand_id
1 'polypeptide(L)'
;MPNVKFTSLACLIGLFIFVGIYQWSDDPTQGPKLFPLKYRNKEIDSYTNSATVNLTSTTQDKDREIRILFWKPIFGQYIKFNIDRKQCGNCVVSYDTKYLESSDAVIIHYSEARVGALPNPAKRHPNQMYVYFSMESPYAVSVLRGLHFDSLGPYFNWTMNYRRDADIFFPCFEWYVGQNIFNGDTKDQYSLKVVQDIISKKSSPLMVLWMAGNCGSTHGAKLRMQLVKEIEAAGLKVDKRGGCFGTQAPKGDVYKTFAAKYKFYFSFENAMHCRDYITEKLWKNALDSGLVPIVWGPKREDLEQLAPKGSYIFYEDFQSSAKLVEYLNYLDTNDTAYAEYFNWRLEQPSPSVYKMVDHASEYKRRSGICQMCQMLTEKVKFNNVSKIIKSLDSWWTGTEREECLSNTIPLHPTVFK
;
A
#
# COMPACT_ATOMS: atom_id res chain seq x y z
N MET A 1 -55.14 -5.33 -51.31
CA MET A 1 -54.84 -6.13 -52.52
C MET A 1 -53.81 -5.36 -53.34
N PRO A 2 -52.77 -5.98 -53.94
CA PRO A 2 -52.21 -7.34 -53.79
C PRO A 2 -50.84 -7.31 -53.04
N ASN A 3 -50.42 -8.29 -52.25
CA ASN A 3 -50.05 -9.70 -52.50
C ASN A 3 -48.88 -9.90 -53.49
N VAL A 4 -47.68 -10.15 -52.94
CA VAL A 4 -46.71 -11.14 -53.47
C VAL A 4 -46.03 -11.83 -52.28
N LYS A 5 -45.96 -13.16 -52.30
CA LYS A 5 -45.31 -14.06 -51.32
C LYS A 5 -44.13 -14.82 -51.97
N PHE A 6 -43.28 -15.37 -51.08
CA PHE A 6 -42.26 -16.44 -51.24
C PHE A 6 -40.94 -16.02 -51.91
N THR A 7 -39.75 -16.40 -51.44
CA THR A 7 -39.31 -17.69 -50.87
C THR A 7 -38.22 -17.59 -49.79
N SER A 8 -38.19 -18.62 -48.95
CA SER A 8 -37.24 -18.97 -47.88
C SER A 8 -35.74 -18.90 -48.23
N LEU A 9 -34.91 -18.56 -47.23
CA LEU A 9 -33.85 -19.47 -46.78
C LEU A 9 -33.50 -19.20 -45.31
N ALA A 10 -33.57 -20.27 -44.53
CA ALA A 10 -33.22 -20.30 -43.12
C ALA A 10 -31.69 -20.27 -42.94
N CYS A 11 -31.21 -19.55 -41.93
CA CYS A 11 -29.96 -19.89 -41.27
C CYS A 11 -30.12 -19.64 -39.77
N LEU A 12 -30.31 -20.74 -39.05
CA LEU A 12 -30.30 -20.87 -37.60
C LEU A 12 -28.89 -20.62 -37.07
N ILE A 13 -28.68 -19.60 -36.23
CA ILE A 13 -27.72 -19.67 -35.12
C ILE A 13 -28.34 -18.89 -33.94
N GLY A 14 -28.60 -19.59 -32.83
CA GLY A 14 -29.36 -19.11 -31.69
C GLY A 14 -28.66 -18.02 -30.89
N LEU A 15 -29.40 -16.96 -30.60
CA LEU A 15 -29.15 -16.08 -29.46
C LEU A 15 -29.93 -16.62 -28.26
N PHE A 16 -29.24 -17.14 -27.25
CA PHE A 16 -29.82 -17.30 -25.92
C PHE A 16 -29.92 -15.92 -25.28
N ILE A 17 -31.15 -15.42 -25.20
CA ILE A 17 -31.53 -14.29 -24.35
C ILE A 17 -31.60 -14.83 -22.92
N PHE A 18 -30.64 -14.48 -22.07
CA PHE A 18 -30.84 -14.57 -20.63
C PHE A 18 -31.55 -13.30 -20.16
N VAL A 19 -32.88 -13.39 -20.03
CA VAL A 19 -33.64 -12.47 -19.18
C VAL A 19 -33.34 -12.86 -17.74
N GLY A 20 -32.39 -12.18 -17.11
CA GLY A 20 -32.19 -12.23 -15.67
C GLY A 20 -33.23 -11.35 -14.99
N ILE A 21 -34.25 -11.98 -14.40
CA ILE A 21 -35.24 -11.35 -13.53
C ILE A 21 -34.49 -10.78 -12.31
N TYR A 22 -34.46 -9.47 -12.17
CA TYR A 22 -34.08 -8.82 -10.91
C TYR A 22 -35.19 -9.04 -9.89
N GLN A 23 -34.98 -9.94 -8.94
CA GLN A 23 -35.70 -9.92 -7.67
C GLN A 23 -34.83 -9.20 -6.64
N TRP A 24 -35.30 -8.03 -6.21
CA TRP A 24 -34.81 -7.30 -5.05
C TRP A 24 -35.17 -8.09 -3.78
N SER A 25 -34.20 -8.27 -2.88
CA SER A 25 -34.39 -8.87 -1.56
C SER A 25 -33.92 -7.87 -0.50
N ASP A 26 -34.86 -7.34 0.27
CA ASP A 26 -34.63 -6.43 1.40
C ASP A 26 -34.24 -7.22 2.68
N ASP A 27 -32.96 -7.59 2.82
CA ASP A 27 -32.42 -8.11 4.10
C ASP A 27 -31.05 -7.48 4.42
N PRO A 28 -30.93 -6.63 5.45
CA PRO A 28 -29.68 -5.96 5.83
C PRO A 28 -28.63 -6.85 6.54
N THR A 29 -28.86 -8.15 6.72
CA THR A 29 -28.04 -8.99 7.62
C THR A 29 -27.09 -9.97 6.94
N GLN A 30 -27.02 -10.04 5.60
CA GLN A 30 -26.10 -10.94 4.90
C GLN A 30 -25.05 -10.18 4.08
N GLY A 31 -23.80 -10.17 4.59
CA GLY A 31 -22.63 -9.83 3.78
C GLY A 31 -22.44 -10.81 2.60
N PRO A 32 -21.71 -10.42 1.54
CA PRO A 32 -21.64 -11.20 0.31
C PRO A 32 -20.99 -12.58 0.53
N LYS A 33 -21.71 -13.63 0.11
CA LYS A 33 -21.24 -15.03 0.09
C LYS A 33 -20.11 -15.20 -0.95
N LEU A 34 -18.98 -15.74 -0.51
CA LEU A 34 -17.87 -16.12 -1.40
C LEU A 34 -18.27 -17.31 -2.30
N PHE A 35 -18.10 -17.15 -3.61
CA PHE A 35 -18.10 -18.27 -4.57
C PHE A 35 -16.67 -18.67 -4.95
N PRO A 36 -16.34 -19.96 -5.05
CA PRO A 36 -15.01 -20.43 -5.47
C PRO A 36 -14.86 -20.35 -6.99
N LEU A 37 -13.83 -19.66 -7.47
CA LEU A 37 -13.41 -19.69 -8.88
C LEU A 37 -12.37 -20.79 -9.11
N LYS A 38 -12.71 -21.77 -9.97
CA LYS A 38 -11.77 -22.74 -10.52
C LYS A 38 -10.87 -22.06 -11.56
N TYR A 39 -9.58 -21.94 -11.28
CA TYR A 39 -8.59 -21.52 -12.28
C TYR A 39 -8.09 -22.72 -13.09
N ARG A 40 -8.06 -22.52 -14.41
CA ARG A 40 -7.62 -23.50 -15.42
C ARG A 40 -6.18 -23.16 -15.81
N ASN A 41 -5.24 -24.08 -15.57
CA ASN A 41 -3.85 -23.94 -15.99
C ASN A 41 -3.76 -23.88 -17.52
N LYS A 42 -3.00 -22.91 -18.04
CA LYS A 42 -2.49 -22.92 -19.41
C LYS A 42 -0.99 -23.14 -19.34
N GLU A 43 -0.54 -24.25 -19.92
CA GLU A 43 0.86 -24.58 -20.13
C GLU A 43 1.53 -23.50 -20.99
N ILE A 44 2.78 -23.16 -20.65
CA ILE A 44 3.66 -22.30 -21.46
C ILE A 44 4.70 -23.21 -22.08
N ASP A 45 4.65 -23.34 -23.40
CA ASP A 45 5.61 -24.07 -24.22
C ASP A 45 7.00 -23.43 -24.16
N SER A 46 8.01 -24.29 -24.03
CA SER A 46 9.42 -23.96 -24.07
C SER A 46 9.90 -23.75 -25.51
N TYR A 47 10.44 -22.57 -25.80
CA TYR A 47 11.27 -22.35 -26.99
C TYR A 47 12.70 -22.02 -26.56
N THR A 48 13.56 -23.02 -26.64
CA THR A 48 15.01 -22.88 -26.59
C THR A 48 15.53 -22.40 -27.94
N ASN A 49 16.22 -21.27 -27.97
CA ASN A 49 17.20 -20.99 -29.02
C ASN A 49 18.49 -20.45 -28.38
N SER A 50 19.54 -21.26 -28.53
CA SER A 50 20.88 -21.04 -28.00
C SER A 50 21.63 -20.02 -28.87
N ALA A 51 22.02 -18.90 -28.28
CA ALA A 51 23.12 -18.09 -28.76
C ALA A 51 24.16 -18.00 -27.64
N THR A 52 25.26 -18.75 -27.81
CA THR A 52 26.40 -18.79 -26.89
C THR A 52 27.18 -17.48 -26.98
N VAL A 53 26.94 -16.56 -26.04
CA VAL A 53 27.84 -15.44 -25.77
C VAL A 53 28.87 -15.91 -24.74
N ASN A 54 30.13 -16.01 -25.15
CA ASN A 54 31.25 -16.30 -24.26
C ASN A 54 31.50 -15.12 -23.32
N LEU A 55 30.86 -15.13 -22.15
CA LEU A 55 31.19 -14.27 -21.02
C LEU A 55 32.26 -14.99 -20.18
N THR A 56 33.52 -14.62 -20.36
CA THR A 56 34.56 -14.87 -19.36
C THR A 56 34.29 -13.97 -18.15
N SER A 57 33.36 -14.37 -17.28
CA SER A 57 33.20 -13.73 -15.97
C SER A 57 34.29 -14.24 -15.04
N THR A 58 35.31 -13.42 -14.81
CA THR A 58 36.23 -13.63 -13.70
C THR A 58 35.43 -13.72 -12.39
N THR A 59 35.75 -14.69 -11.55
CA THR A 59 35.13 -15.00 -10.25
C THR A 59 35.12 -13.84 -9.23
N GLN A 60 35.72 -12.70 -9.58
CA GLN A 60 35.85 -11.50 -8.75
C GLN A 60 34.59 -10.61 -8.71
N ASP A 61 33.65 -10.78 -9.65
CA ASP A 61 32.47 -9.90 -9.79
C ASP A 61 31.24 -10.39 -9.00
N LYS A 62 31.24 -11.63 -8.50
CA LYS A 62 30.07 -12.20 -7.78
C LYS A 62 29.89 -11.69 -6.36
N ASP A 63 30.86 -10.95 -5.81
CA ASP A 63 30.86 -10.56 -4.40
C ASP A 63 31.10 -9.07 -4.15
N ARG A 64 31.05 -8.24 -5.21
CA ARG A 64 31.18 -6.79 -5.09
C ARG A 64 30.11 -6.25 -4.13
N GLU A 65 30.54 -5.51 -3.12
CA GLU A 65 29.63 -4.75 -2.26
C GLU A 65 29.00 -3.61 -3.08
N ILE A 66 27.68 -3.60 -3.13
CA ILE A 66 26.87 -2.57 -3.79
C ILE A 66 26.45 -1.54 -2.76
N ARG A 67 26.75 -0.27 -3.01
CA ARG A 67 26.47 0.80 -2.04
C ARG A 67 25.24 1.59 -2.44
N ILE A 68 24.28 1.67 -1.53
CA ILE A 68 23.06 2.46 -1.66
C ILE A 68 23.14 3.63 -0.66
N LEU A 69 23.09 4.86 -1.17
CA LEU A 69 23.07 6.06 -0.34
C LEU A 69 21.64 6.59 -0.21
N PHE A 70 21.12 6.66 1.00
CA PHE A 70 19.98 7.54 1.30
C PHE A 70 20.48 8.96 1.48
N TRP A 71 20.16 9.83 0.53
CA TRP A 71 20.58 11.22 0.55
C TRP A 71 20.03 12.00 1.75
N LYS A 72 18.82 11.63 2.18
CA LYS A 72 18.19 12.12 3.41
C LYS A 72 17.54 10.96 4.15
N PRO A 73 17.57 10.97 5.50
CA PRO A 73 16.84 10.01 6.30
C PRO A 73 15.34 10.19 6.08
N ILE A 74 14.59 9.11 6.28
CA ILE A 74 13.17 9.13 5.96
C ILE A 74 12.39 9.76 7.11
N PHE A 75 11.77 10.92 6.86
CA PHE A 75 11.19 11.80 7.90
C PHE A 75 12.11 11.97 9.13
N GLY A 76 13.41 12.12 8.90
CA GLY A 76 14.42 12.26 9.96
C GLY A 76 14.86 10.95 10.64
N GLN A 77 14.31 9.80 10.25
CA GLN A 77 14.64 8.49 10.83
C GLN A 77 15.74 7.78 10.03
N TYR A 78 16.76 7.30 10.74
CA TYR A 78 17.86 6.51 10.20
C TYR A 78 17.51 5.01 10.33
N ILE A 79 16.84 4.50 9.31
CA ILE A 79 16.34 3.11 9.32
C ILE A 79 17.50 2.16 9.00
N LYS A 80 17.70 1.15 9.85
CA LYS A 80 18.66 0.06 9.61
C LYS A 80 17.95 -1.07 8.85
N PHE A 81 18.23 -1.19 7.56
CA PHE A 81 17.69 -2.28 6.75
C PHE A 81 18.48 -3.58 7.00
N ASN A 82 17.78 -4.67 7.29
CA ASN A 82 18.37 -6.00 7.33
C ASN A 82 18.26 -6.63 5.94
N ILE A 83 19.34 -6.56 5.16
CA ILE A 83 19.38 -7.07 3.78
C ILE A 83 19.92 -8.49 3.84
N ASP A 84 19.09 -9.47 3.49
CA ASP A 84 19.54 -10.86 3.39
C ASP A 84 20.48 -11.01 2.19
N ARG A 85 21.76 -11.25 2.47
CA ARG A 85 22.78 -11.39 1.42
C ARG A 85 22.51 -12.56 0.47
N LYS A 86 21.93 -13.66 0.95
CA LYS A 86 21.64 -14.85 0.12
C LYS A 86 20.46 -14.61 -0.80
N GLN A 87 19.46 -13.86 -0.34
CA GLN A 87 18.24 -13.61 -1.12
C GLN A 87 18.33 -12.35 -1.98
N CYS A 88 18.83 -11.25 -1.43
CA CYS A 88 18.79 -9.92 -2.03
C CYS A 88 20.08 -9.56 -2.78
N GLY A 89 21.23 -10.03 -2.28
CA GLY A 89 22.57 -9.66 -2.78
C GLY A 89 23.41 -8.91 -1.75
N ASN A 90 24.67 -8.59 -2.11
CA ASN A 90 25.64 -7.96 -1.22
C ASN A 90 25.52 -6.42 -1.23
N CYS A 91 24.43 -5.88 -0.66
CA CYS A 91 24.24 -4.43 -0.58
C CYS A 91 24.42 -3.86 0.83
N VAL A 92 24.92 -2.63 0.90
CA VAL A 92 25.00 -1.84 2.12
C VAL A 92 24.29 -0.51 1.95
N VAL A 93 23.52 -0.11 2.97
CA VAL A 93 22.84 1.19 3.01
C VAL A 93 23.64 2.14 3.88
N SER A 94 23.88 3.35 3.37
CA SER A 94 24.49 4.45 4.11
C SER A 94 23.63 5.70 4.03
N TYR A 95 23.74 6.56 5.03
CA TYR A 95 23.18 7.92 5.05
C TYR A 95 24.29 8.99 5.01
N ASP A 96 25.55 8.57 4.94
CA ASP A 96 26.70 9.47 4.93
C ASP A 96 26.97 9.98 3.51
N THR A 97 26.70 11.28 3.30
CA THR A 97 26.78 11.94 1.99
C THR A 97 28.18 11.93 1.37
N LYS A 98 29.25 11.64 2.14
CA LYS A 98 30.59 11.47 1.57
C LYS A 98 30.68 10.33 0.57
N TYR A 99 29.76 9.35 0.66
CA TYR A 99 29.68 8.24 -0.27
C TYR A 99 28.92 8.57 -1.56
N LEU A 100 28.55 9.83 -1.80
CA LEU A 100 27.81 10.23 -2.99
C LEU A 100 28.47 9.74 -4.27
N GLU A 101 29.77 9.93 -4.45
CA GLU A 101 30.46 9.54 -5.69
C GLU A 101 30.70 8.02 -5.79
N SER A 102 30.81 7.33 -4.64
CA SER A 102 31.11 5.88 -4.58
C SER A 102 29.89 4.99 -4.44
N SER A 103 28.68 5.54 -4.51
CA SER A 103 27.43 4.77 -4.41
C SER A 103 26.92 4.32 -5.78
N ASP A 104 26.46 3.08 -5.87
CA ASP A 104 25.79 2.54 -7.05
C ASP A 104 24.41 3.13 -7.25
N ALA A 105 23.76 3.50 -6.15
CA ALA A 105 22.50 4.22 -6.19
C ALA A 105 22.37 5.28 -5.09
N VAL A 106 21.61 6.32 -5.40
CA VAL A 106 21.30 7.42 -4.49
C VAL A 106 19.78 7.55 -4.40
N ILE A 107 19.23 7.17 -3.27
CA ILE A 107 17.81 7.32 -2.94
C ILE A 107 17.59 8.73 -2.43
N ILE A 108 16.72 9.44 -3.10
CA ILE A 108 16.40 10.83 -2.80
C ILE A 108 14.96 10.86 -2.31
N HIS A 109 14.83 10.95 -0.99
CA HIS A 109 13.53 11.15 -0.35
C HIS A 109 13.04 12.55 -0.67
N TYR A 110 12.28 12.67 -1.76
CA TYR A 110 11.96 13.94 -2.40
C TYR A 110 11.07 14.82 -1.53
N SER A 111 10.24 14.22 -0.68
CA SER A 111 9.41 14.92 0.32
C SER A 111 10.23 15.64 1.40
N GLU A 112 11.48 15.26 1.61
CA GLU A 112 12.39 15.88 2.60
C GLU A 112 13.54 16.64 1.94
N ALA A 113 14.00 16.17 0.78
CA ALA A 113 15.03 16.83 0.00
C ALA A 113 14.41 17.99 -0.81
N ARG A 114 14.35 19.19 -0.19
CA ARG A 114 14.02 20.44 -0.91
C ARG A 114 14.87 20.55 -2.18
N VAL A 115 14.34 21.12 -3.26
CA VAL A 115 15.02 21.20 -4.58
C VAL A 115 16.45 21.77 -4.51
N GLY A 116 16.72 22.71 -3.59
CA GLY A 116 18.07 23.28 -3.39
C GLY A 116 19.07 22.41 -2.61
N ALA A 117 18.63 21.27 -2.08
CA ALA A 117 19.46 20.33 -1.34
C ALA A 117 19.74 19.04 -2.14
N LEU A 118 19.34 18.96 -3.41
CA LEU A 118 19.56 17.79 -4.24
C LEU A 118 21.03 17.67 -4.68
N PRO A 119 21.57 16.45 -4.86
CA PRO A 119 22.87 16.26 -5.49
C PRO A 119 22.94 16.95 -6.86
N ASN A 120 24.07 17.59 -7.15
CA ASN A 120 24.28 18.20 -8.46
C ASN A 120 24.31 17.11 -9.55
N PRO A 121 23.36 17.11 -10.51
CA PRO A 121 23.29 16.07 -11.53
C PRO A 121 24.52 16.04 -12.44
N ALA A 122 25.26 17.16 -12.59
CA ALA A 122 26.49 17.21 -13.36
C ALA A 122 27.65 16.38 -12.75
N LYS A 123 27.57 16.04 -11.45
CA LYS A 123 28.55 15.20 -10.76
C LYS A 123 28.19 13.71 -10.77
N ARG A 124 27.03 13.37 -11.35
CA ARG A 124 26.51 12.02 -11.32
C ARG A 124 27.30 11.11 -12.24
N HIS A 125 27.78 9.98 -11.71
CA HIS A 125 28.46 8.98 -12.54
C HIS A 125 27.47 8.27 -13.50
N PRO A 126 27.89 7.91 -14.72
CA PRO A 126 27.01 7.26 -15.70
C PRO A 126 26.35 5.96 -15.21
N ASN A 127 27.03 5.24 -14.32
CA ASN A 127 26.54 3.97 -13.77
C ASN A 127 25.73 4.11 -12.48
N GLN A 128 25.67 5.31 -11.90
CA GLN A 128 24.97 5.56 -10.65
C GLN A 128 23.47 5.76 -10.92
N MET A 129 22.60 5.13 -10.13
CA MET A 129 21.15 5.23 -10.24
C MET A 129 20.58 6.23 -9.23
N TYR A 130 19.98 7.32 -9.71
CA TYR A 130 19.23 8.25 -8.86
C TYR A 130 17.79 7.76 -8.76
N VAL A 131 17.33 7.53 -7.53
CA VAL A 131 16.04 6.91 -7.26
C VAL A 131 15.14 7.94 -6.60
N TYR A 132 14.01 8.24 -7.25
CA TYR A 132 12.95 9.05 -6.65
C TYR A 132 12.31 8.26 -5.51
N PHE A 133 12.16 8.87 -4.34
CA PHE A 133 11.50 8.24 -3.21
C PHE A 133 10.53 9.17 -2.49
N SER A 134 9.30 8.69 -2.25
CA SER A 134 8.29 9.37 -1.43
C SER A 134 7.38 8.35 -0.77
N MET A 135 6.99 8.64 0.48
CA MET A 135 5.93 7.94 1.20
C MET A 135 4.70 8.83 1.44
N GLU A 136 4.71 10.03 0.88
CA GLU A 136 3.57 10.96 0.85
C GLU A 136 2.87 10.91 -0.50
N SER A 137 1.56 11.20 -0.49
CA SER A 137 0.75 11.28 -1.71
C SER A 137 1.25 12.39 -2.67
N PRO A 138 1.01 12.28 -4.00
CA PRO A 138 1.37 13.33 -4.95
C PRO A 138 0.86 14.71 -4.55
N TYR A 139 -0.40 14.79 -4.12
CA TYR A 139 -0.98 16.04 -3.64
C TYR A 139 -0.29 16.56 -2.38
N ALA A 140 0.02 15.69 -1.41
CA ALA A 140 0.76 16.11 -0.22
C ALA A 140 2.16 16.62 -0.58
N VAL A 141 2.88 15.95 -1.47
CA VAL A 141 4.21 16.40 -1.94
C VAL A 141 4.10 17.77 -2.61
N SER A 142 3.14 17.96 -3.51
CA SER A 142 2.95 19.23 -4.21
C SER A 142 2.52 20.36 -3.25
N VAL A 143 1.51 20.14 -2.40
CA VAL A 143 0.94 21.20 -1.55
C VAL A 143 1.80 21.50 -0.32
N LEU A 144 2.32 20.49 0.37
CA LEU A 144 3.09 20.71 1.61
C LEU A 144 4.48 21.24 1.34
N ARG A 145 5.07 20.85 0.20
CA ARG A 145 6.47 21.15 -0.11
C ARG A 145 6.64 22.10 -1.29
N GLY A 146 5.56 22.44 -2.01
CA GLY A 146 5.62 23.29 -3.20
C GLY A 146 6.45 22.67 -4.33
N LEU A 147 6.56 21.34 -4.34
CA LEU A 147 7.42 20.65 -5.28
C LEU A 147 6.64 20.32 -6.55
N HIS A 148 7.09 20.89 -7.66
CA HIS A 148 6.59 20.60 -9.00
C HIS A 148 7.63 19.76 -9.74
N PHE A 149 7.22 18.59 -10.20
CA PHE A 149 8.11 17.56 -10.74
C PHE A 149 8.68 17.93 -12.13
N ASP A 150 8.05 18.86 -12.84
CA ASP A 150 8.48 19.36 -14.16
C ASP A 150 9.82 20.07 -14.13
N SER A 151 10.16 20.69 -12.99
CA SER A 151 11.35 21.54 -12.85
C SER A 151 12.68 20.77 -12.82
N LEU A 152 12.64 19.44 -12.71
CA LEU A 152 13.85 18.62 -12.56
C LEU A 152 14.37 18.01 -13.86
N GLY A 153 13.59 18.04 -14.95
CA GLY A 153 13.93 17.31 -16.17
C GLY A 153 14.21 15.82 -15.92
N PRO A 154 15.05 15.17 -16.75
CA PRO A 154 15.36 13.74 -16.66
C PRO A 154 16.38 13.41 -15.55
N TYR A 155 16.01 13.67 -14.30
CA TYR A 155 16.91 13.56 -13.15
C TYR A 155 17.01 12.12 -12.58
N PHE A 156 15.89 11.40 -12.55
CA PHE A 156 15.76 10.08 -11.91
C PHE A 156 15.83 8.93 -12.91
N ASN A 157 16.23 7.75 -12.43
CA ASN A 157 16.26 6.49 -13.19
C ASN A 157 15.15 5.56 -12.77
N TRP A 158 14.97 5.43 -11.46
CA TRP A 158 13.99 4.55 -10.85
C TRP A 158 13.09 5.31 -9.90
N THR A 159 11.89 4.78 -9.73
CA THR A 159 10.92 5.19 -8.73
C THR A 159 10.87 4.17 -7.60
N MET A 160 10.83 4.65 -6.36
CA MET A 160 10.62 3.82 -5.19
C MET A 160 9.53 4.47 -4.33
N ASN A 161 8.42 3.78 -4.06
CA ASN A 161 7.30 4.29 -3.24
C ASN A 161 6.24 3.20 -3.06
N TYR A 162 5.12 3.57 -2.43
CA TYR A 162 4.01 2.67 -2.12
C TYR A 162 3.16 2.25 -3.33
N ARG A 163 3.35 2.78 -4.54
CA ARG A 163 2.58 2.34 -5.71
C ARG A 163 3.16 1.05 -6.28
N ARG A 164 2.28 0.10 -6.61
CA ARG A 164 2.65 -1.21 -7.16
C ARG A 164 3.27 -1.14 -8.55
N ASP A 165 3.08 -0.03 -9.26
CA ASP A 165 3.67 0.25 -10.57
C ASP A 165 4.97 1.08 -10.52
N ALA A 166 5.53 1.31 -9.33
CA ALA A 166 6.88 1.83 -9.17
C ALA A 166 7.93 0.80 -9.63
N ASP A 167 9.11 1.28 -10.03
CA ASP A 167 10.24 0.39 -10.37
C ASP A 167 10.63 -0.48 -9.17
N ILE A 168 10.59 0.12 -7.98
CA ILE A 168 10.84 -0.54 -6.70
C ILE A 168 9.61 -0.33 -5.81
N PHE A 169 8.84 -1.39 -5.60
CA PHE A 169 7.66 -1.32 -4.75
C PHE A 169 8.10 -1.29 -3.27
N PHE A 170 7.81 -0.18 -2.60
CA PHE A 170 8.11 0.09 -1.20
C PHE A 170 6.81 0.42 -0.45
N PRO A 171 5.99 -0.58 -0.10
CA PRO A 171 4.78 -0.34 0.68
C PRO A 171 5.11 0.15 2.09
N CYS A 172 4.20 0.92 2.69
CA CYS A 172 4.44 1.62 3.95
C CYS A 172 4.83 0.73 5.14
N PHE A 173 4.50 -0.56 5.11
CA PHE A 173 4.93 -1.49 6.17
C PHE A 173 6.43 -1.86 6.08
N GLU A 174 7.10 -1.66 4.94
CA GLU A 174 8.56 -1.88 4.80
C GLU A 174 9.38 -0.83 5.54
N TRP A 175 8.79 0.33 5.82
CA TRP A 175 9.42 1.36 6.64
C TRP A 175 9.77 0.85 8.04
N TYR A 176 8.87 0.09 8.66
CA TYR A 176 8.98 -0.23 10.08
C TYR A 176 9.70 -1.56 10.26
N VAL A 177 11.03 -1.50 10.19
CA VAL A 177 11.93 -2.64 10.46
C VAL A 177 11.61 -3.21 11.84
N GLY A 178 11.35 -4.52 11.89
CA GLY A 178 10.96 -5.24 13.11
C GLY A 178 9.44 -5.30 13.39
N GLN A 179 8.59 -4.92 12.43
CA GLN A 179 7.13 -4.96 12.58
C GLN A 179 6.46 -5.90 11.55
N ASN A 180 5.32 -6.46 11.96
CA ASN A 180 5.22 -7.88 12.29
C ASN A 180 4.08 -8.57 11.54
N ILE A 181 3.89 -8.24 10.27
CA ILE A 181 2.87 -8.90 9.44
C ILE A 181 3.51 -9.34 8.13
N PHE A 182 3.13 -10.51 7.61
CA PHE A 182 3.58 -11.00 6.29
C PHE A 182 5.11 -11.17 6.16
N ASN A 183 5.79 -11.72 7.16
CA ASN A 183 7.18 -12.18 7.01
C ASN A 183 7.46 -13.47 7.82
N GLY A 184 8.55 -14.18 7.50
CA GLY A 184 8.90 -15.45 8.13
C GLY A 184 9.16 -15.38 9.63
N ASP A 185 9.59 -14.22 10.12
CA ASP A 185 9.82 -13.96 11.54
C ASP A 185 8.51 -13.80 12.33
N THR A 186 7.37 -13.68 11.62
CA THR A 186 6.04 -13.52 12.23
C THR A 186 5.25 -14.81 12.36
N LYS A 187 5.88 -15.96 12.11
CA LYS A 187 5.24 -17.29 12.19
C LYS A 187 4.43 -17.51 13.48
N ASP A 188 4.92 -16.98 14.60
CA ASP A 188 4.32 -17.14 15.94
C ASP A 188 3.14 -16.17 16.17
N GLN A 189 2.80 -15.35 15.17
CA GLN A 189 1.67 -14.42 15.19
C GLN A 189 0.42 -14.96 14.48
N TYR A 190 0.42 -16.25 14.15
CA TYR A 190 -0.69 -16.92 13.49
C TYR A 190 -1.09 -18.15 14.29
N SER A 191 -2.26 -18.09 14.91
CA SER A 191 -2.94 -19.21 15.57
C SER A 191 -4.25 -18.72 16.19
N LEU A 192 -5.12 -19.65 16.56
CA LEU A 192 -6.28 -19.34 17.39
C LEU A 192 -5.89 -18.66 18.72
N LYS A 193 -4.77 -19.08 19.34
CA LYS A 193 -4.27 -18.48 20.58
C LYS A 193 -3.92 -17.00 20.38
N VAL A 194 -3.29 -16.64 19.27
CA VAL A 194 -2.98 -15.24 18.95
C VAL A 194 -4.25 -14.40 18.82
N VAL A 195 -5.28 -14.93 18.16
CA VAL A 195 -6.59 -14.25 18.05
C VAL A 195 -7.22 -14.05 19.43
N GLN A 196 -7.23 -15.09 20.27
CA GLN A 196 -7.73 -15.01 21.64
C GLN A 196 -6.94 -13.99 22.48
N ASP A 197 -5.61 -13.96 22.35
CA ASP A 197 -4.72 -13.01 23.02
C ASP A 197 -4.91 -11.55 22.52
N ILE A 198 -5.39 -11.35 21.30
CA ILE A 198 -5.76 -10.03 20.79
C ILE A 198 -7.08 -9.58 21.42
N ILE A 199 -8.08 -10.46 21.44
CA ILE A 199 -9.42 -10.16 21.98
C ILE A 199 -9.36 -9.93 23.49
N SER A 200 -8.57 -10.70 24.24
CA SER A 200 -8.45 -10.56 25.70
C SER A 200 -7.84 -9.22 26.16
N LYS A 201 -7.15 -8.51 25.27
CA LYS A 201 -6.56 -7.19 25.56
C LYS A 201 -7.57 -6.04 25.45
N LYS A 202 -8.74 -6.28 24.83
CA LYS A 202 -9.78 -5.25 24.63
C LYS A 202 -10.38 -4.86 25.97
N SER A 203 -10.13 -3.61 26.37
CA SER A 203 -10.38 -3.12 27.73
C SER A 203 -10.63 -1.61 27.81
N SER A 204 -10.48 -0.88 26.70
CA SER A 204 -10.75 0.56 26.66
C SER A 204 -12.25 0.83 26.84
N PRO A 205 -12.65 1.87 27.59
CA PRO A 205 -14.05 2.30 27.68
C PRO A 205 -14.55 2.92 26.37
N LEU A 206 -13.64 3.28 25.44
CA LEU A 206 -13.96 3.74 24.10
C LEU A 206 -13.50 2.68 23.09
N MET A 207 -14.38 2.27 22.19
CA MET A 207 -14.09 1.20 21.22
C MET A 207 -13.15 1.64 20.08
N VAL A 208 -13.10 2.94 19.75
CA VAL A 208 -12.34 3.47 18.61
C VAL A 208 -11.21 4.41 19.03
N LEU A 209 -10.01 4.17 18.49
CA LEU A 209 -8.86 5.06 18.55
C LEU A 209 -8.65 5.78 17.20
N TRP A 210 -8.30 7.06 17.24
CA TRP A 210 -7.83 7.81 16.07
C TRP A 210 -6.61 8.66 16.39
N MET A 211 -5.53 8.45 15.61
CA MET A 211 -4.31 9.25 15.72
C MET A 211 -4.19 10.17 14.50
N ALA A 212 -4.13 11.48 14.72
CA ALA A 212 -4.02 12.45 13.63
C ALA A 212 -3.03 13.59 13.96
N GLY A 213 -2.11 13.81 13.02
CA GLY A 213 -1.16 14.95 13.06
C GLY A 213 -1.45 16.04 12.02
N ASN A 214 -2.06 15.71 10.88
CA ASN A 214 -2.42 16.65 9.82
C ASN A 214 -3.95 16.87 9.76
N CYS A 215 -4.45 18.03 10.19
CA CYS A 215 -5.89 18.34 10.24
C CYS A 215 -6.43 19.13 9.05
N GLY A 216 -5.60 19.47 8.05
CA GLY A 216 -6.09 20.29 6.94
C GLY A 216 -5.04 20.78 5.96
N SER A 217 -3.82 20.26 6.03
CA SER A 217 -2.74 20.61 5.11
C SER A 217 -2.96 20.02 3.70
N THR A 218 -3.86 19.05 3.58
CA THR A 218 -4.33 18.50 2.31
C THR A 218 -5.86 18.52 2.24
N HIS A 219 -6.43 18.40 1.05
CA HIS A 219 -7.88 18.31 0.90
C HIS A 219 -8.47 17.09 1.61
N GLY A 220 -7.89 15.90 1.40
CA GLY A 220 -8.25 14.68 2.12
C GLY A 220 -8.14 14.81 3.65
N ALA A 221 -7.17 15.58 4.16
CA ALA A 221 -7.08 15.86 5.59
C ALA A 221 -8.25 16.71 6.12
N LYS A 222 -8.82 17.61 5.33
CA LYS A 222 -10.03 18.36 5.70
C LYS A 222 -11.25 17.44 5.67
N LEU A 223 -11.39 16.63 4.62
CA LEU A 223 -12.50 15.70 4.44
C LEU A 223 -12.60 14.68 5.57
N ARG A 224 -11.49 14.02 5.95
CA ARG A 224 -11.51 13.06 7.07
C ARG A 224 -11.87 13.71 8.42
N MET A 225 -11.53 14.99 8.63
CA MET A 225 -11.91 15.72 9.84
C MET A 225 -13.41 16.01 9.85
N GLN A 226 -14.00 16.36 8.71
CA GLN A 226 -15.45 16.49 8.56
C GLN A 226 -16.13 15.14 8.78
N LEU A 227 -15.61 14.08 8.16
CA LEU A 227 -16.17 12.75 8.27
C LEU A 227 -16.22 12.25 9.71
N VAL A 228 -15.13 12.43 10.48
CA VAL A 228 -15.13 12.05 11.90
C VAL A 228 -16.14 12.86 12.70
N LYS A 229 -16.36 14.15 12.39
CA LYS A 229 -17.43 14.93 13.04
C LYS A 229 -18.83 14.35 12.74
N GLU A 230 -19.08 13.90 11.51
CA GLU A 230 -20.35 13.26 11.14
C GLU A 230 -20.53 11.92 11.88
N ILE A 231 -19.46 11.14 12.05
CA ILE A 231 -19.48 9.90 12.83
C ILE A 231 -19.71 10.17 14.32
N GLU A 232 -19.07 11.20 14.88
CA GLU A 232 -19.31 11.61 16.28
C GLU A 232 -20.74 12.13 16.48
N ALA A 233 -21.28 12.89 15.52
CA ALA A 233 -22.67 13.35 15.54
C ALA A 233 -23.68 12.20 15.46
N ALA A 234 -23.31 11.08 14.83
CA ALA A 234 -24.10 9.86 14.82
C ALA A 234 -24.02 9.05 16.14
N GLY A 235 -23.27 9.53 17.13
CA GLY A 235 -23.26 8.99 18.49
C GLY A 235 -22.01 8.21 18.89
N LEU A 236 -21.01 8.08 18.01
CA LEU A 236 -19.78 7.36 18.34
C LEU A 236 -18.78 8.25 19.09
N LYS A 237 -18.33 7.81 20.26
CA LYS A 237 -17.23 8.46 20.98
C LYS A 237 -15.90 7.91 20.50
N VAL A 238 -15.01 8.80 20.08
CA VAL A 238 -13.69 8.45 19.51
C VAL A 238 -12.59 8.95 20.45
N ASP A 239 -11.63 8.09 20.80
CA ASP A 239 -10.42 8.55 21.46
C ASP A 239 -9.48 9.19 20.43
N LYS A 240 -9.35 10.52 20.51
CA LYS A 240 -8.60 11.33 19.54
C LYS A 240 -7.26 11.76 20.10
N ARG A 241 -6.18 11.30 19.46
CA ARG A 241 -4.79 11.52 19.88
C ARG A 241 -3.96 12.23 18.81
N GLY A 242 -3.06 13.11 19.22
CA GLY A 242 -2.08 13.76 18.35
C GLY A 242 -2.31 15.26 18.15
N GLY A 243 -1.48 15.85 17.28
CA GLY A 243 -1.38 17.30 17.10
C GLY A 243 -2.69 17.97 16.69
N CYS A 244 -3.56 17.28 15.96
CA CYS A 244 -4.87 17.81 15.56
C CYS A 244 -5.81 18.09 16.74
N PHE A 245 -5.55 17.50 17.92
CA PHE A 245 -6.44 17.56 19.08
C PHE A 245 -5.76 18.10 20.34
N GLY A 246 -4.52 18.58 20.23
CA GLY A 246 -3.74 19.05 21.39
C GLY A 246 -3.45 17.96 22.42
N THR A 247 -3.54 16.69 22.04
CA THR A 247 -3.34 15.55 22.95
C THR A 247 -2.06 14.79 22.62
N GLN A 248 -1.43 14.22 23.64
CA GLN A 248 -0.21 13.43 23.45
C GLN A 248 -0.53 12.11 22.73
N ALA A 249 0.18 11.88 21.63
CA ALA A 249 0.19 10.62 20.90
C ALA A 249 1.28 9.70 21.48
N PRO A 250 0.96 8.46 21.90
CA PRO A 250 2.00 7.47 22.19
C PRO A 250 2.84 7.20 20.94
N LYS A 251 4.15 7.02 21.14
CA LYS A 251 5.16 6.83 20.08
C LYS A 251 6.08 5.66 20.41
N GLY A 252 6.77 5.13 19.40
CA GLY A 252 7.70 4.03 19.59
C GLY A 252 7.02 2.78 20.15
N ASP A 253 7.72 2.05 21.02
CA ASP A 253 7.29 0.72 21.47
C ASP A 253 6.06 0.74 22.39
N VAL A 254 5.78 1.86 23.05
CA VAL A 254 4.60 1.99 23.93
C VAL A 254 3.29 2.09 23.16
N TYR A 255 3.34 2.44 21.87
CA TYR A 255 2.14 2.60 21.05
C TYR A 255 1.32 1.31 20.98
N LYS A 256 1.98 0.17 20.73
CA LYS A 256 1.31 -1.11 20.51
C LYS A 256 0.50 -1.54 21.73
N THR A 257 1.09 -1.47 22.92
CA THR A 257 0.42 -1.80 24.19
C THR A 257 -0.70 -0.82 24.53
N PHE A 258 -0.55 0.46 24.19
CA PHE A 258 -1.62 1.43 24.35
C PHE A 258 -2.81 1.13 23.43
N ALA A 259 -2.55 0.94 22.13
CA ALA A 259 -3.56 0.74 21.11
C ALA A 259 -4.29 -0.61 21.25
N ALA A 260 -3.60 -1.65 21.73
CA ALA A 260 -4.17 -3.00 21.88
C ALA A 260 -5.46 -3.05 22.72
N LYS A 261 -5.72 -2.03 23.54
CA LYS A 261 -6.92 -1.90 24.39
C LYS A 261 -8.20 -1.57 23.62
N TYR A 262 -8.09 -0.99 22.43
CA TYR A 262 -9.23 -0.57 21.59
C TYR A 262 -9.61 -1.70 20.62
N LYS A 263 -10.88 -1.74 20.20
CA LYS A 263 -11.36 -2.69 19.18
C LYS A 263 -11.03 -2.19 17.77
N PHE A 264 -11.28 -0.92 17.51
CA PHE A 264 -11.17 -0.32 16.18
C PHE A 264 -10.16 0.81 16.11
N TYR A 265 -9.64 1.03 14.91
CA TYR A 265 -8.77 2.15 14.59
C TYR A 265 -9.25 2.86 13.32
N PHE A 266 -9.40 4.18 13.38
CA PHE A 266 -9.66 4.97 12.17
C PHE A 266 -8.41 5.09 11.30
N SER A 267 -8.33 4.22 10.29
CA SER A 267 -7.31 4.20 9.25
C SER A 267 -7.64 5.20 8.14
N PHE A 268 -7.88 6.45 8.52
CA PHE A 268 -8.33 7.49 7.60
C PHE A 268 -7.13 8.25 7.04
N GLU A 269 -6.87 8.05 5.75
CA GLU A 269 -5.74 8.68 5.07
C GLU A 269 -5.91 10.19 4.92
N ASN A 270 -4.79 10.88 4.79
CA ASN A 270 -4.77 12.33 4.56
C ASN A 270 -5.00 12.69 3.07
N ALA A 271 -5.22 11.71 2.20
CA ALA A 271 -5.47 11.88 0.79
C ALA A 271 -6.64 10.99 0.35
N MET A 272 -7.38 11.44 -0.65
CA MET A 272 -8.57 10.77 -1.14
C MET A 272 -8.26 10.07 -2.46
N HIS A 273 -8.55 8.79 -2.53
CA HIS A 273 -8.47 7.90 -3.69
C HIS A 273 -7.14 7.92 -4.46
N CYS A 274 -6.04 8.31 -3.84
CA CYS A 274 -4.70 8.11 -4.39
C CYS A 274 -4.41 6.62 -4.55
N ARG A 275 -3.97 6.23 -5.75
CA ARG A 275 -3.67 4.84 -6.12
C ARG A 275 -2.70 4.23 -5.12
N ASP A 276 -3.07 3.06 -4.60
CA ASP A 276 -2.26 2.27 -3.66
C ASP A 276 -1.84 2.98 -2.35
N TYR A 277 -2.37 4.16 -2.04
CA TYR A 277 -1.96 4.94 -0.88
C TYR A 277 -2.55 4.38 0.42
N ILE A 278 -1.89 3.36 0.95
CA ILE A 278 -2.24 2.67 2.19
C ILE A 278 -1.02 2.72 3.13
N THR A 279 -1.16 3.44 4.23
CA THR A 279 -0.02 3.86 5.06
C THR A 279 0.12 3.09 6.36
N GLU A 280 0.98 3.59 7.27
CA GLU A 280 1.14 3.07 8.63
C GLU A 280 -0.18 2.93 9.39
N LYS A 281 -1.20 3.72 9.02
CA LYS A 281 -2.51 3.73 9.65
C LYS A 281 -3.17 2.35 9.60
N LEU A 282 -3.19 1.73 8.43
CA LEU A 282 -3.75 0.38 8.26
C LEU A 282 -2.78 -0.68 8.82
N TRP A 283 -1.50 -0.61 8.44
CA TRP A 283 -0.55 -1.68 8.74
C TRP A 283 -0.09 -1.70 10.20
N LYS A 284 0.57 -0.64 10.63
CA LYS A 284 1.23 -0.55 11.94
C LYS A 284 0.25 -0.20 13.04
N ASN A 285 -0.54 0.84 12.81
CA ASN A 285 -1.39 1.43 13.84
C ASN A 285 -2.60 0.54 14.15
N ALA A 286 -3.15 -0.12 13.13
CA ALA A 286 -4.30 -1.02 13.28
C ALA A 286 -3.88 -2.50 13.32
N LEU A 287 -3.56 -3.10 12.17
CA LEU A 287 -3.43 -4.55 12.04
C LEU A 287 -2.34 -5.13 12.94
N ASP A 288 -1.14 -4.53 12.98
CA ASP A 288 -0.03 -5.01 13.81
C ASP A 288 -0.32 -4.85 15.31
N SER A 289 -1.08 -3.83 15.67
CA SER A 289 -1.49 -3.56 17.04
C SER A 289 -2.71 -4.39 17.48
N GLY A 290 -3.27 -5.21 16.59
CA GLY A 290 -4.40 -6.10 16.89
C GLY A 290 -5.75 -5.38 16.92
N LEU A 291 -5.92 -4.29 16.17
CA LEU A 291 -7.18 -3.58 16.03
C LEU A 291 -7.76 -3.86 14.64
N VAL A 292 -9.08 -3.75 14.52
CA VAL A 292 -9.76 -3.78 13.21
C VAL A 292 -9.72 -2.36 12.61
N PRO A 293 -9.01 -2.15 11.48
CA PRO A 293 -9.01 -0.86 10.80
C PRO A 293 -10.38 -0.56 10.18
N ILE A 294 -10.88 0.64 10.43
CA ILE A 294 -11.96 1.27 9.67
C ILE A 294 -11.29 2.20 8.66
N VAL A 295 -11.47 1.92 7.37
CA VAL A 295 -10.65 2.48 6.30
C VAL A 295 -11.45 3.51 5.51
N TRP A 296 -10.84 4.67 5.31
CA TRP A 296 -11.31 5.73 4.41
C TRP A 296 -10.10 6.39 3.76
N GLY A 297 -10.23 6.77 2.48
CA GLY A 297 -9.12 7.35 1.71
C GLY A 297 -8.79 6.53 0.48
N PRO A 298 -8.24 5.31 0.55
CA PRO A 298 -7.95 4.49 -0.63
C PRO A 298 -9.24 3.96 -1.30
N LYS A 299 -9.17 3.59 -2.59
CA LYS A 299 -10.27 2.86 -3.25
C LYS A 299 -10.27 1.39 -2.82
N ARG A 300 -11.46 0.76 -2.82
CA ARG A 300 -11.65 -0.67 -2.51
C ARG A 300 -10.68 -1.58 -3.29
N GLU A 301 -10.51 -1.31 -4.58
CA GLU A 301 -9.63 -2.09 -5.46
C GLU A 301 -8.16 -2.06 -5.04
N ASP A 302 -7.69 -1.00 -4.39
CA ASP A 302 -6.32 -0.93 -3.87
C ASP A 302 -6.17 -1.77 -2.60
N LEU A 303 -7.19 -1.71 -1.72
CA LEU A 303 -7.23 -2.50 -0.49
C LEU A 303 -7.29 -3.99 -0.78
N GLU A 304 -8.16 -4.44 -1.69
CA GLU A 304 -8.34 -5.86 -2.03
C GLU A 304 -7.08 -6.50 -2.63
N GLN A 305 -6.15 -5.70 -3.12
CA GLN A 305 -4.90 -6.18 -3.70
C GLN A 305 -3.77 -6.29 -2.67
N LEU A 306 -3.90 -5.59 -1.54
CA LEU A 306 -2.83 -5.41 -0.56
C LEU A 306 -3.25 -5.93 0.82
N ALA A 307 -4.38 -5.47 1.36
CA ALA A 307 -4.86 -5.84 2.68
C ALA A 307 -5.52 -7.23 2.71
N PRO A 308 -5.46 -7.95 3.84
CA PRO A 308 -6.19 -9.18 3.97
C PRO A 308 -7.69 -9.05 3.79
N LYS A 309 -8.23 -10.03 3.08
CA LYS A 309 -9.67 -10.14 2.90
C LYS A 309 -10.32 -10.34 4.26
N GLY A 310 -11.32 -9.51 4.54
CA GLY A 310 -12.07 -9.56 5.80
C GLY A 310 -11.32 -8.99 7.01
N SER A 311 -10.16 -8.34 6.86
CA SER A 311 -9.43 -7.77 8.00
C SER A 311 -9.73 -6.29 8.27
N TYR A 312 -10.67 -5.69 7.54
CA TYR A 312 -10.94 -4.26 7.63
C TYR A 312 -12.41 -3.96 7.36
N ILE A 313 -12.88 -2.86 7.93
CA ILE A 313 -14.21 -2.26 7.67
C ILE A 313 -13.99 -1.13 6.66
N PHE A 314 -14.62 -1.18 5.49
CA PHE A 314 -14.51 -0.11 4.50
C PHE A 314 -15.63 0.90 4.69
N TYR A 315 -15.28 2.17 4.93
CA TYR A 315 -16.28 3.20 5.25
C TYR A 315 -17.33 3.38 4.14
N GLU A 316 -16.90 3.33 2.87
CA GLU A 316 -17.80 3.60 1.74
C GLU A 316 -18.79 2.45 1.45
N ASP A 317 -18.76 1.35 2.22
CA ASP A 317 -19.82 0.33 2.19
C ASP A 317 -21.10 0.78 2.92
N PHE A 318 -21.00 1.81 3.76
CA PHE A 318 -22.10 2.28 4.59
C PHE A 318 -22.81 3.44 3.92
N GLN A 319 -24.14 3.36 3.85
CA GLN A 319 -24.98 4.44 3.32
C GLN A 319 -24.88 5.75 4.11
N SER A 320 -24.42 5.69 5.36
CA SER A 320 -24.20 6.86 6.20
C SER A 320 -23.27 6.55 7.37
N SER A 321 -22.73 7.59 7.99
CA SER A 321 -22.00 7.50 9.26
C SER A 321 -22.82 6.83 10.37
N ALA A 322 -24.14 7.03 10.41
CA ALA A 322 -25.01 6.36 11.38
C ALA A 322 -25.08 4.84 11.17
N LYS A 323 -25.07 4.37 9.92
CA LYS A 323 -25.02 2.93 9.61
C LYS A 323 -23.68 2.31 9.97
N LEU A 324 -22.57 3.05 9.83
CA LEU A 324 -21.30 2.60 10.38
C LEU A 324 -21.39 2.47 11.91
N VAL A 325 -21.90 3.47 12.62
CA VAL A 325 -21.99 3.44 14.09
C VAL A 325 -22.86 2.28 14.59
N GLU A 326 -24.00 2.02 13.93
CA GLU A 326 -24.85 0.86 14.21
C GLU A 326 -24.07 -0.46 14.09
N TYR A 327 -23.30 -0.61 13.02
CA TYR A 327 -22.48 -1.80 12.79
C TYR A 327 -21.34 -1.96 13.80
N LEU A 328 -20.68 -0.86 14.19
CA LEU A 328 -19.63 -0.89 15.21
C LEU A 328 -20.19 -1.28 16.59
N ASN A 329 -21.38 -0.81 16.95
CA ASN A 329 -22.06 -1.20 18.19
C ASN A 329 -22.45 -2.69 18.19
N TYR A 330 -22.91 -3.22 17.05
CA TYR A 330 -23.13 -4.66 16.88
C TYR A 330 -21.84 -5.45 17.13
N LEU A 331 -20.71 -5.05 16.52
CA LEU A 331 -19.42 -5.73 16.72
C LEU A 331 -18.87 -5.54 18.15
N ASP A 332 -19.15 -4.42 18.80
CA ASP A 332 -18.72 -4.17 20.17
C ASP A 332 -19.42 -5.11 21.17
N THR A 333 -20.64 -5.53 20.87
CA THR A 333 -21.45 -6.43 21.71
C THR A 333 -21.42 -7.90 21.27
N ASN A 334 -20.82 -8.20 20.12
CA ASN A 334 -20.74 -9.54 19.55
C ASN A 334 -19.29 -9.95 19.29
N ASP A 335 -18.67 -10.59 20.28
CA ASP A 335 -17.28 -11.02 20.20
C ASP A 335 -17.04 -12.07 19.11
N THR A 336 -18.05 -12.89 18.75
CA THR A 336 -17.94 -13.85 17.65
C THR A 336 -17.80 -13.12 16.31
N ALA A 337 -18.70 -12.18 16.02
CA ALA A 337 -18.64 -11.40 14.79
C ALA A 337 -17.38 -10.52 14.73
N TYR A 338 -16.97 -9.94 15.86
CA TYR A 338 -15.72 -9.19 15.94
C TYR A 338 -14.47 -10.07 15.70
N ALA A 339 -14.46 -11.31 16.21
CA ALA A 339 -13.36 -12.25 16.02
C ALA A 339 -13.12 -12.64 14.55
N GLU A 340 -14.16 -12.62 13.71
CA GLU A 340 -14.07 -12.95 12.28
C GLU A 340 -13.08 -12.04 11.53
N TYR A 341 -12.93 -10.78 11.97
CA TYR A 341 -11.95 -9.84 11.41
C TYR A 341 -10.48 -10.25 11.62
N PHE A 342 -10.24 -11.27 12.45
CA PHE A 342 -8.93 -11.85 12.71
C PHE A 342 -8.76 -13.24 12.09
N ASN A 343 -9.70 -13.71 11.26
CA ASN A 343 -9.58 -15.01 10.56
C ASN A 343 -8.29 -15.10 9.73
N TRP A 344 -7.84 -13.98 9.17
CA TRP A 344 -6.57 -13.90 8.44
C TRP A 344 -5.32 -14.17 9.30
N ARG A 345 -5.46 -14.19 10.65
CA ARG A 345 -4.41 -14.56 11.62
C ARG A 345 -4.51 -16.01 12.09
N LEU A 346 -5.45 -16.82 11.60
CA LEU A 346 -5.55 -18.21 12.01
C LEU A 346 -4.45 -19.07 11.39
N GLU A 347 -4.06 -18.75 10.17
CA GLU A 347 -3.05 -19.46 9.41
C GLU A 347 -2.04 -18.48 8.85
N GLN A 348 -0.81 -18.98 8.63
CA GLN A 348 0.22 -18.17 8.02
C GLN A 348 -0.17 -17.80 6.58
N PRO A 349 -0.01 -16.52 6.20
CA PRO A 349 -0.38 -16.03 4.90
C PRO A 349 0.56 -16.62 3.85
N SER A 350 0.01 -17.16 2.76
CA SER A 350 0.76 -17.70 1.61
C SER A 350 0.88 -16.67 0.48
N PRO A 351 1.94 -16.72 -0.34
CA PRO A 351 2.03 -15.93 -1.58
C PRO A 351 0.84 -16.12 -2.53
N SER A 352 0.19 -17.29 -2.50
CA SER A 352 -1.01 -17.57 -3.29
C SER A 352 -2.25 -16.79 -2.82
N VAL A 353 -2.23 -16.31 -1.58
CA VAL A 353 -3.34 -15.57 -0.95
C VAL A 353 -3.02 -14.07 -0.88
N TYR A 354 -1.74 -13.71 -0.73
CA TYR A 354 -1.31 -12.34 -0.53
C TYR A 354 -0.16 -11.99 -1.47
N LYS A 355 -0.39 -11.04 -2.37
CA LYS A 355 0.63 -10.55 -3.31
C LYS A 355 1.87 -9.96 -2.63
N MET A 356 1.74 -9.53 -1.38
CA MET A 356 2.83 -8.93 -0.60
C MET A 356 3.69 -9.97 0.14
N VAL A 357 3.29 -11.24 0.10
CA VAL A 357 4.01 -12.35 0.73
C VAL A 357 4.89 -13.00 -0.33
N ASP A 358 6.20 -12.93 -0.16
CA ASP A 358 7.14 -13.46 -1.16
C ASP A 358 7.22 -14.99 -1.16
N HIS A 359 7.47 -15.57 -2.34
CA HIS A 359 7.55 -17.00 -2.62
C HIS A 359 8.86 -17.68 -2.15
N ALA A 360 9.73 -16.96 -1.43
CA ALA A 360 10.93 -17.57 -0.88
C ALA A 360 10.58 -18.59 0.21
N SER A 361 11.34 -19.68 0.29
CA SER A 361 11.17 -20.79 1.25
C SER A 361 11.17 -20.39 2.73
N GLU A 362 11.48 -19.13 3.04
CA GLU A 362 11.55 -18.56 4.39
C GLU A 362 10.72 -17.27 4.56
N TYR A 363 9.80 -16.93 3.65
CA TYR A 363 8.93 -15.73 3.78
C TYR A 363 9.67 -14.41 4.01
N LYS A 364 10.86 -14.25 3.42
CA LYS A 364 11.61 -13.00 3.46
C LYS A 364 11.21 -12.12 2.30
N ARG A 365 10.96 -10.84 2.54
CA ARG A 365 10.37 -9.94 1.54
C ARG A 365 11.37 -9.55 0.46
N ARG A 366 10.97 -9.68 -0.81
CA ARG A 366 11.73 -9.22 -1.99
C ARG A 366 11.39 -7.80 -2.45
N SER A 367 10.61 -7.05 -1.69
CA SER A 367 10.25 -5.64 -1.97
C SER A 367 11.30 -4.64 -1.46
N GLY A 368 11.12 -3.37 -1.81
CA GLY A 368 11.88 -2.25 -1.29
C GLY A 368 13.40 -2.37 -1.52
N ILE A 369 14.17 -2.26 -0.44
CA ILE A 369 15.64 -2.30 -0.52
C ILE A 369 16.16 -3.68 -0.98
N CYS A 370 15.45 -4.77 -0.68
CA CYS A 370 15.83 -6.10 -1.20
C CYS A 370 15.69 -6.14 -2.72
N GLN A 371 14.54 -5.70 -3.25
CA GLN A 371 14.29 -5.59 -4.70
C GLN A 371 15.36 -4.75 -5.39
N MET A 372 15.63 -3.58 -4.83
CA MET A 372 16.61 -2.65 -5.36
C MET A 372 18.02 -3.25 -5.38
N CYS A 373 18.38 -4.00 -4.33
CA CYS A 373 19.67 -4.69 -4.27
C CYS A 373 19.82 -5.72 -5.39
N GLN A 374 18.76 -6.49 -5.68
CA GLN A 374 18.75 -7.46 -6.79
C GLN A 374 18.89 -6.73 -8.13
N MET A 375 18.12 -5.66 -8.34
CA MET A 375 18.19 -4.84 -9.57
C MET A 375 19.57 -4.23 -9.79
N LEU A 376 20.23 -3.75 -8.73
CA LEU A 376 21.60 -3.23 -8.81
C LEU A 376 22.62 -4.35 -9.08
N THR A 377 22.43 -5.52 -8.47
CA THR A 377 23.30 -6.69 -8.70
C THR A 377 23.25 -7.11 -10.18
N GLU A 378 22.05 -7.18 -10.75
CA GLU A 378 21.87 -7.46 -12.18
C GLU A 378 22.49 -6.36 -13.05
N LYS A 379 22.28 -5.09 -12.69
CA LYS A 379 22.90 -3.97 -13.39
C LYS A 379 24.42 -4.07 -13.40
N VAL A 380 25.05 -4.36 -12.27
CA VAL A 380 26.52 -4.50 -12.18
C VAL A 380 26.99 -5.65 -13.06
N LYS A 381 26.32 -6.79 -12.98
CA LYS A 381 26.70 -8.02 -13.69
C LYS A 381 26.53 -7.94 -15.20
N PHE A 382 25.48 -7.28 -15.68
CA PHE A 382 25.09 -7.32 -17.09
C PHE A 382 25.15 -5.95 -17.79
N ASN A 383 25.40 -4.88 -17.05
CA ASN A 383 25.30 -3.50 -17.51
C ASN A 383 23.99 -3.18 -18.26
N ASN A 384 22.91 -3.92 -17.97
CA ASN A 384 21.70 -3.96 -18.79
C ASN A 384 20.56 -3.08 -18.26
N VAL A 385 20.71 -2.48 -17.07
CA VAL A 385 19.71 -1.55 -16.52
C VAL A 385 20.22 -0.11 -16.64
N SER A 386 19.77 0.57 -17.68
CA SER A 386 19.97 2.00 -17.91
C SER A 386 18.61 2.64 -18.25
N LYS A 387 17.80 2.92 -17.22
CA LYS A 387 16.52 3.61 -17.36
C LYS A 387 16.70 5.08 -17.01
N ILE A 388 16.05 6.00 -17.71
CA ILE A 388 15.88 7.40 -17.30
C ILE A 388 14.39 7.73 -17.37
N ILE A 389 13.87 8.31 -16.30
CA ILE A 389 12.48 8.78 -16.24
C ILE A 389 12.42 10.13 -16.93
N LYS A 390 11.75 10.18 -18.09
CA LYS A 390 11.67 11.39 -18.92
C LYS A 390 10.94 12.54 -18.21
N SER A 391 9.83 12.23 -17.56
CA SER A 391 9.06 13.16 -16.73
C SER A 391 8.53 12.40 -15.52
N LEU A 392 9.00 12.82 -14.34
CA LEU A 392 8.47 12.29 -13.09
C LEU A 392 7.05 12.78 -12.86
N ASP A 393 6.70 14.00 -13.30
CA ASP A 393 5.34 14.53 -13.18
C ASP A 393 4.34 13.68 -13.95
N SER A 394 4.64 13.40 -15.21
CA SER A 394 3.77 12.58 -16.08
C SER A 394 3.51 11.20 -15.47
N TRP A 395 4.51 10.62 -14.80
CA TRP A 395 4.34 9.34 -14.12
C TRP A 395 3.61 9.47 -12.77
N TRP A 396 4.04 10.39 -11.90
CA TRP A 396 3.56 10.47 -10.52
C TRP A 396 2.22 11.18 -10.37
N THR A 397 2.06 12.30 -11.07
CA THR A 397 0.85 13.11 -11.10
C THR A 397 -0.03 12.69 -12.27
N GLY A 398 0.55 12.58 -13.47
CA GLY A 398 -0.21 12.38 -14.72
C GLY A 398 -0.91 11.01 -14.85
N THR A 399 -0.56 10.02 -14.02
CA THR A 399 -1.24 8.72 -13.98
C THR A 399 -2.13 8.54 -12.76
N GLU A 400 -2.24 9.57 -11.91
CA GLU A 400 -3.09 9.50 -10.72
C GLU A 400 -4.57 9.68 -11.04
N ARG A 401 -5.38 9.23 -10.09
CA ARG A 401 -6.82 9.49 -10.12
C ARG A 401 -7.06 10.99 -9.89
N GLU A 402 -8.04 11.56 -10.58
CA GLU A 402 -8.38 12.99 -10.44
C GLU A 402 -8.68 13.33 -8.97
N GLU A 403 -9.32 12.39 -8.26
CA GLU A 403 -9.69 12.56 -6.87
C GLU A 403 -8.50 12.69 -5.91
N CYS A 404 -7.36 12.10 -6.27
CA CYS A 404 -6.11 12.26 -5.52
C CYS A 404 -5.57 13.69 -5.61
N LEU A 405 -5.76 14.34 -6.75
CA LEU A 405 -5.15 15.63 -7.08
C LEU A 405 -6.09 16.81 -6.86
N SER A 406 -7.39 16.55 -6.76
CA SER A 406 -8.43 17.57 -6.66
C SER A 406 -8.52 18.18 -5.26
N ASN A 407 -8.80 19.48 -5.23
CA ASN A 407 -9.14 20.24 -4.03
C ASN A 407 -10.65 20.57 -3.95
N THR A 408 -11.47 20.10 -4.88
CA THR A 408 -12.90 20.44 -4.99
C THR A 408 -13.85 19.28 -4.70
N ILE A 409 -13.35 18.05 -4.59
CA ILE A 409 -14.23 16.89 -4.40
C ILE A 409 -14.91 16.93 -3.04
N PRO A 410 -16.26 16.86 -2.98
CA PRO A 410 -16.97 16.82 -1.70
C PRO A 410 -16.79 15.46 -1.01
N LEU A 411 -16.96 15.43 0.32
CA LEU A 411 -16.84 14.21 1.12
C LEU A 411 -17.79 13.10 0.64
N HIS A 412 -19.01 13.50 0.31
CA HIS A 412 -20.04 12.67 -0.29
C HIS A 412 -20.27 13.17 -1.71
N PRO A 413 -19.54 12.66 -2.72
CA PRO A 413 -19.89 12.93 -4.11
C PRO A 413 -21.33 12.47 -4.29
N THR A 414 -22.19 13.38 -4.71
CA THR A 414 -23.58 13.05 -5.02
C THR A 414 -23.56 11.96 -6.07
N VAL A 415 -23.87 10.72 -5.65
CA VAL A 415 -24.04 9.59 -6.56
C VAL A 415 -25.36 9.85 -7.29
N PHE A 416 -25.30 10.70 -8.32
CA PHE A 416 -26.40 10.85 -9.28
C PHE A 416 -26.25 9.81 -10.38
N LYS A 417 -26.76 8.60 -10.11
CA LYS A 417 -27.75 7.85 -10.89
C LYS A 417 -27.70 6.36 -10.59
#